data_AF-A0A7V9RJN2-F1
#
_entry.id   AF-A0A7V9RJN2-F1
#
_cell.length_a   1.000
_cell.length_b   1.000
_cell.length_c   1.000
_cell.angle_alpha   90.00
_cell.angle_beta   90.00
_cell.angle_gamma   90.00
#
_symmetry.space_group_name_H-M   'P 1'
#
loop_
_entity.id
_entity.type
_entity.pdbx_description
1 polymer ?
#
loop_
_entity_poly.entity_id
_entity_poly.type
_entity_poly.pdbx_seq_one_letter_code
_entity_poly.pdbx_strand_id
1 'polypeptide(L)'
;MNYPHPILAREGWPFIAAAVVAAILVVYFFGFAWSIPLWLIAIFVIQFFRDPPREVPGQANAVVSPADGRVVRVEKTLDPYTKADSLLVSVFMNVFNVHSNRSPVDGTIEHVEY
;
A
#
# COMPACT_ATOMS: atom_id res chain seq x y z
N MET A 1 -17.74 -3.42 -11.97
CA MET A 1 -16.79 -4.22 -11.18
C MET A 1 -16.99 -3.87 -9.72
N ASN A 2 -17.36 -4.82 -8.87
CA ASN A 2 -17.44 -4.57 -7.42
C ASN A 2 -16.04 -4.76 -6.84
N TYR A 3 -15.45 -3.69 -6.35
CA TYR A 3 -14.14 -3.72 -5.73
C TYR A 3 -14.21 -4.55 -4.43
N PRO A 4 -13.49 -5.67 -4.31
CA PRO A 4 -13.71 -6.63 -3.22
C PRO A 4 -13.09 -6.20 -1.89
N HIS A 5 -12.25 -5.15 -1.89
CA HIS A 5 -11.54 -4.69 -0.70
C HIS A 5 -12.21 -3.47 -0.05
N PRO A 6 -12.16 -3.35 1.28
CA PRO A 6 -12.57 -2.13 1.98
C PRO A 6 -11.67 -0.94 1.60
N ILE A 7 -12.17 0.28 1.81
CA ILE A 7 -11.44 1.54 1.55
C ILE A 7 -10.16 1.67 2.41
N LEU A 8 -10.10 0.97 3.55
CA LEU A 8 -8.93 0.86 4.40
C LEU A 8 -8.48 -0.59 4.44
N ALA A 9 -7.19 -0.83 4.24
CA ALA A 9 -6.58 -2.15 4.36
C ALA A 9 -6.91 -2.78 5.71
N ARG A 10 -7.23 -4.08 5.73
CA ARG A 10 -7.67 -4.78 6.94
C ARG A 10 -6.59 -4.79 8.01
N GLU A 11 -5.35 -4.86 7.56
CA GLU A 11 -4.12 -4.88 8.34
C GLU A 11 -3.83 -3.51 8.97
N GLY A 12 -4.43 -2.43 8.47
CA GLY A 12 -4.27 -1.07 8.99
C GLY A 12 -5.05 -0.81 10.28
N TRP A 13 -6.13 -1.55 10.53
CA TRP A 13 -7.02 -1.30 11.67
C TRP A 13 -6.34 -1.31 13.04
N PRO A 14 -5.44 -2.26 13.37
CA PRO A 14 -4.72 -2.23 14.64
C PRO A 14 -3.89 -0.96 14.83
N PHE A 15 -3.22 -0.48 13.78
CA PHE A 15 -2.39 0.73 13.83
C PHE A 15 -3.22 1.99 13.93
N ILE A 16 -4.31 2.07 13.17
CA ILE A 16 -5.28 3.18 13.23
C ILE A 16 -5.88 3.24 14.64
N ALA A 17 -6.34 2.11 15.17
CA ALA A 17 -6.93 2.04 16.52
C ALA A 17 -5.92 2.46 17.59
N ALA A 18 -4.67 1.96 17.52
CA ALA A 18 -3.62 2.34 18.46
C ALA A 18 -3.33 3.85 18.43
N ALA A 19 -3.20 4.45 17.24
CA ALA A 19 -2.95 5.89 17.09
C ALA A 19 -4.12 6.74 17.63
N VAL A 20 -5.36 6.35 17.34
CA VAL A 20 -6.56 7.07 17.80
C VAL A 20 -6.73 6.94 19.31
N VAL A 21 -6.57 5.74 19.87
CA VAL A 21 -6.68 5.52 21.32
C VAL A 21 -5.60 6.32 22.06
N ALA A 22 -4.36 6.32 21.58
CA ALA A 22 -3.29 7.13 22.15
C ALA A 22 -3.64 8.62 22.13
N ALA A 23 -4.16 9.14 21.01
CA ALA A 23 -4.58 10.52 20.90
C ALA A 23 -5.68 10.88 21.92
N ILE A 24 -6.70 10.02 22.06
CA ILE A 24 -7.80 10.20 23.01
C ILE A 24 -7.30 10.19 24.46
N LEU A 25 -6.40 9.27 24.82
CA LEU A 25 -5.82 9.21 26.17
C LEU A 25 -5.06 10.50 26.49
N VAL A 26 -4.29 11.04 25.54
CA VAL A 26 -3.58 12.31 25.77
C VAL A 26 -4.54 13.50 25.89
N VAL A 27 -5.62 13.54 25.10
CA VAL A 27 -6.68 14.54 25.30
C VAL A 27 -7.24 14.46 26.72
N TYR A 28 -7.53 13.25 27.21
CA TYR A 28 -8.14 13.04 28.51
C TYR A 28 -7.23 13.44 29.69
N PHE A 29 -5.94 13.09 29.64
CA PHE A 29 -5.02 13.33 30.77
C PHE A 29 -4.28 14.66 30.70
N PHE A 30 -3.99 15.18 29.50
CA PHE A 30 -3.11 16.34 29.31
C PHE A 30 -3.79 17.48 28.53
N GLY A 31 -4.97 17.26 27.94
CA GLY A 31 -5.71 18.26 27.18
C GLY A 31 -5.41 18.25 25.68
N PHE A 32 -6.26 18.93 24.91
CA PHE A 32 -6.28 18.87 23.45
C PHE A 32 -4.96 19.31 22.80
N ALA A 33 -4.35 20.39 23.28
CA ALA A 33 -3.12 20.95 22.68
C ALA A 33 -1.97 19.92 22.64
N TRP A 34 -1.83 19.10 23.68
CA TRP A 34 -0.80 18.07 23.76
C TRP A 34 -1.08 16.85 22.87
N SER A 35 -2.34 16.65 22.47
CA SER A 35 -2.74 15.54 21.59
C SER A 35 -2.55 15.82 20.09
N ILE A 36 -2.31 17.08 19.69
CA ILE A 36 -2.24 17.49 18.27
C ILE A 36 -1.27 16.61 17.46
N PRO A 37 -0.03 16.33 17.91
CA PRO A 37 0.89 15.48 17.14
C PRO A 37 0.35 14.06 16.92
N LEU A 38 -0.37 13.50 17.90
CA LEU A 38 -0.95 12.15 17.80
C LEU A 38 -2.13 12.11 16.83
N TRP A 39 -2.94 13.17 16.76
CA TRP A 39 -3.97 13.29 15.73
C TRP A 39 -3.39 13.39 14.32
N LEU A 40 -2.28 14.13 14.14
CA LEU A 40 -1.58 14.18 12.85
C LEU A 40 -1.04 12.80 12.46
N ILE A 41 -0.49 12.05 13.42
CA ILE A 41 -0.07 10.65 13.21
C ILE A 41 -1.27 9.78 12.84
N ALA A 42 -2.39 9.88 13.56
CA ALA A 42 -3.59 9.09 13.23
C ALA A 42 -4.09 9.38 11.81
N ILE A 43 -4.12 10.65 11.39
CA ILE A 43 -4.47 11.04 10.02
C ILE A 43 -3.47 10.46 9.02
N PHE A 44 -2.17 10.53 9.31
CA PHE A 44 -1.13 9.95 8.46
C PHE A 44 -1.29 8.43 8.30
N VAL A 45 -1.53 7.71 9.40
CA VAL A 45 -1.73 6.25 9.42
C VAL A 45 -2.98 5.89 8.59
N ILE A 46 -4.08 6.63 8.74
CA ILE A 46 -5.28 6.44 7.92
C ILE A 46 -4.96 6.66 6.43
N GLN A 47 -4.23 7.73 6.09
CA GLN A 47 -3.80 8.00 4.71
C GLN A 47 -2.87 6.91 4.16
N PHE A 48 -2.01 6.33 4.99
CA PHE A 48 -1.06 5.30 4.59
C PHE A 48 -1.77 3.98 4.26
N PHE A 49 -2.74 3.57 5.09
CA PHE A 49 -3.49 2.32 4.94
C PHE A 49 -4.73 2.42 4.04
N ARG A 50 -4.93 3.53 3.33
CA ARG A 50 -6.00 3.64 2.35
C ARG A 50 -5.80 2.65 1.20
N ASP A 51 -6.88 2.07 0.73
CA ASP A 51 -6.91 1.14 -0.40
C ASP A 51 -8.13 1.45 -1.31
N PRO A 52 -8.12 2.59 -2.03
CA PRO A 52 -9.22 2.94 -2.92
C PRO A 52 -9.34 1.97 -4.10
N PRO A 53 -10.57 1.80 -4.64
CA PRO A 53 -10.77 1.07 -5.89
C PRO A 53 -9.93 1.63 -7.04
N ARG A 54 -9.46 0.75 -7.92
CA ARG A 54 -8.76 1.11 -9.14
C ARG A 54 -9.44 0.49 -10.35
N GLU A 55 -9.49 1.24 -11.44
CA GLU A 55 -9.89 0.71 -12.74
C GLU A 55 -8.70 -0.01 -13.38
N VAL A 56 -8.90 -1.28 -13.72
CA VAL A 56 -7.90 -2.09 -14.40
C VAL A 56 -8.23 -2.09 -15.90
N PRO A 57 -7.26 -1.77 -16.79
CA PRO A 57 -7.48 -1.84 -18.24
C PRO A 57 -7.90 -3.24 -18.68
N GLY A 58 -8.95 -3.36 -19.49
CA GLY A 58 -9.46 -4.64 -20.00
C GLY A 58 -8.68 -5.23 -21.18
N GLN A 59 -7.40 -4.88 -21.34
CA GLN A 59 -6.58 -5.34 -22.46
C GLN A 59 -6.06 -6.75 -22.18
N ALA A 60 -6.33 -7.68 -23.11
CA ALA A 60 -5.82 -9.04 -23.02
C ALA A 60 -4.29 -9.08 -22.97
N ASN A 61 -3.73 -9.91 -22.08
CA ASN A 61 -2.30 -10.11 -21.86
C ASN A 61 -1.53 -8.84 -21.44
N ALA A 62 -2.21 -7.81 -20.93
CA ALA A 62 -1.55 -6.64 -20.37
C ALA A 62 -0.94 -6.95 -19.00
N VAL A 63 0.29 -6.51 -18.78
CA VAL A 63 0.90 -6.42 -17.44
C VAL A 63 0.60 -5.04 -16.90
N VAL A 64 -0.13 -4.95 -15.79
CA VAL A 64 -0.53 -3.67 -15.18
C VAL A 64 0.39 -3.28 -14.03
N SER A 65 0.40 -2.01 -13.65
CA SER A 65 1.20 -1.57 -12.51
C SER A 65 0.72 -2.23 -11.21
N PRO A 66 1.59 -2.90 -10.44
CA PRO A 66 1.21 -3.53 -9.19
C PRO A 66 0.96 -2.53 -8.05
N ALA A 67 1.49 -1.30 -8.18
CA ALA A 67 1.48 -0.29 -7.12
C ALA A 67 1.36 1.14 -7.68
N ASP A 68 1.03 2.09 -6.80
CA ASP A 68 1.16 3.52 -7.11
C ASP A 68 2.58 3.98 -6.86
N GLY A 69 3.13 4.75 -7.79
CA GLY A 69 4.45 5.33 -7.60
C GLY A 69 5.06 5.86 -8.88
N ARG A 70 6.37 6.09 -8.82
CA ARG A 70 7.17 6.50 -9.97
C ARG A 70 8.02 5.33 -10.44
N VAL A 71 8.02 5.05 -11.74
CA VAL A 71 9.02 4.15 -12.33
C VAL A 71 10.39 4.80 -12.20
N VAL A 72 11.31 4.15 -11.48
CA VAL A 72 12.67 4.67 -11.21
C VAL A 72 13.75 3.89 -11.95
N ARG A 73 13.44 2.69 -12.45
CA ARG A 73 14.38 1.84 -13.18
C ARG A 73 13.63 0.96 -14.17
N VAL A 74 14.17 0.85 -15.38
CA VAL A 74 13.75 -0.12 -16.40
C VAL A 74 15.01 -0.69 -17.05
N GLU A 75 15.27 -1.98 -16.87
CA GLU A 75 16.48 -2.62 -17.41
C GLU A 75 16.31 -4.11 -17.66
N LYS A 76 17.20 -4.68 -18.47
CA LYS A 76 17.31 -6.13 -18.61
C LYS A 76 18.15 -6.70 -17.47
N THR A 77 17.67 -7.79 -16.87
CA THR A 77 18.37 -8.52 -15.81
C THR A 77 18.09 -10.01 -15.92
N LEU A 78 18.87 -10.83 -15.22
CA LEU A 78 18.58 -12.24 -15.04
C LEU A 78 17.62 -12.38 -13.85
N ASP A 79 16.43 -12.94 -14.08
CA ASP A 79 15.45 -13.17 -13.01
C ASP A 79 15.99 -14.19 -12.00
N PRO A 80 16.05 -13.84 -10.69
CA PRO A 80 16.56 -14.74 -9.67
C PRO A 80 15.72 -16.02 -9.49
N TYR A 81 14.45 -16.03 -9.88
CA TYR A 81 13.55 -17.17 -9.73
C TYR A 81 13.51 -18.04 -10.98
N THR A 82 13.22 -17.45 -12.14
CA THR A 82 13.10 -18.22 -13.40
C THR A 82 14.45 -18.50 -14.08
N LYS A 83 15.53 -17.82 -13.66
CA LYS A 83 16.87 -17.88 -14.27
C LYS A 83 16.87 -17.51 -15.76
N ALA A 84 15.89 -16.71 -16.20
CA ALA A 84 15.73 -16.26 -17.56
C ALA A 84 15.98 -14.75 -17.70
N ASP A 85 16.43 -14.32 -18.88
CA ASP A 85 16.56 -12.90 -19.21
C ASP A 85 15.19 -12.23 -19.16
N SER A 86 15.06 -11.20 -18.33
CA SER A 86 13.80 -10.52 -18.01
C SER A 86 13.94 -9.01 -18.01
N LEU A 87 12.84 -8.29 -18.17
CA LEU A 87 12.78 -6.85 -18.01
C LEU A 87 12.34 -6.51 -16.58
N LEU A 88 13.23 -5.88 -15.82
CA LEU A 88 12.94 -5.38 -14.49
C LEU A 88 12.39 -3.96 -14.57
N VAL A 89 11.24 -3.75 -13.92
CA VAL A 89 10.59 -2.43 -13.78
C VAL A 89 10.47 -2.13 -12.28
N SER A 90 11.23 -1.15 -11.79
CA SER A 90 11.16 -0.73 -10.38
C SER A 90 10.21 0.46 -10.21
N VAL A 91 9.23 0.32 -9.32
CA VAL A 91 8.30 1.38 -8.92
C VAL A 91 8.64 1.84 -7.51
N PHE A 92 8.93 3.13 -7.34
CA PHE A 92 9.14 3.75 -6.05
C PHE A 92 7.85 4.37 -5.52
N MET A 93 7.44 3.93 -4.33
CA MET A 93 6.28 4.45 -3.60
C MET A 93 6.75 5.45 -2.55
N ASN A 94 6.38 6.72 -2.71
CA ASN A 94 6.49 7.73 -1.65
C ASN A 94 5.32 7.63 -0.64
N VAL A 95 5.45 8.33 0.49
CA VAL A 95 4.49 8.33 1.61
C VAL A 95 3.05 8.75 1.27
N PHE A 96 2.82 9.42 0.13
CA PHE A 96 1.49 9.83 -0.32
C PHE A 96 0.83 8.81 -1.26
N ASN A 97 1.56 7.80 -1.73
CA ASN A 97 0.99 6.74 -2.55
C ASN A 97 0.12 5.80 -1.71
N VAL A 98 -0.75 5.07 -2.39
CA VAL A 98 -1.49 3.94 -1.79
C VAL A 98 -0.50 2.81 -1.55
N HIS A 99 -0.21 2.46 -0.29
CA HIS A 99 0.76 1.41 0.09
C HIS A 99 0.15 -0.01 0.05
N SER A 100 -0.57 -0.28 -1.02
CA SER A 100 -1.22 -1.57 -1.31
C SER A 100 -0.65 -2.11 -2.62
N ASN A 101 0.08 -3.22 -2.55
CA ASN A 101 0.62 -3.91 -3.70
C ASN A 101 -0.34 -5.00 -4.16
N ARG A 102 -0.58 -5.05 -5.48
CA ARG A 102 -1.52 -5.98 -6.12
C ARG A 102 -0.78 -6.84 -7.13
N SER A 103 -1.40 -7.96 -7.52
CA SER A 103 -0.88 -8.76 -8.62
C SER A 103 -0.93 -7.95 -9.93
N PRO A 104 0.18 -7.84 -10.67
CA PRO A 104 0.22 -7.12 -11.96
C PRO A 104 -0.36 -7.96 -13.11
N VAL A 105 -0.61 -9.25 -12.88
CA VAL A 105 -1.13 -10.22 -13.85
C VAL A 105 -2.07 -11.21 -13.16
N ASP A 106 -2.93 -11.87 -13.92
CA ASP A 106 -3.67 -13.03 -13.43
C ASP A 106 -2.73 -14.23 -13.25
N GLY A 107 -2.89 -14.96 -12.15
CA GLY A 107 -2.03 -16.11 -11.85
C GLY A 107 -2.37 -16.78 -10.52
N THR A 108 -1.66 -17.87 -10.24
CA THR A 108 -1.73 -18.57 -8.94
C THR A 108 -0.41 -18.35 -8.22
N ILE A 109 -0.48 -18.03 -6.93
CA ILE A 109 0.72 -17.90 -6.09
C ILE A 109 1.26 -19.30 -5.78
N GLU A 110 2.45 -19.61 -6.26
CA GLU A 110 3.12 -20.90 -6.02
C GLU A 110 4.07 -20.87 -4.82
N HIS A 111 4.67 -19.72 -4.53
CA HIS A 111 5.68 -19.57 -3.48
C HIS A 111 5.69 -18.16 -2.88
N VAL A 112 5.98 -18.04 -1.58
CA VAL A 112 6.16 -16.77 -0.85
C VAL A 112 7.39 -16.92 0.05
N GLU A 113 8.32 -15.97 -0.06
CA GLU A 113 9.56 -15.91 0.73
C GLU A 113 9.58 -14.60 1.53
N TYR A 114 10.07 -14.63 2.77
CA TYR A 114 10.07 -13.51 3.73
C TYR A 114 11.48 -13.06 4.09
#